data_AF-A0A950AIT0-F1
#
_entry.id   AF-A0A950AIT0-F1
#
_cell.length_a   1.000
_cell.length_b   1.000
_cell.length_c   1.000
_cell.angle_alpha   90.00
_cell.angle_beta   90.00
_cell.angle_gamma   90.00
#
_symmetry.space_group_name_H-M   'P 1'
#
loop_
_entity.id
_entity.type
_entity.pdbx_description
1 polymer ?
#
loop_
_entity_poly.entity_id
_entity_poly.type
_entity_poly.pdbx_seq_one_letter_code
_entity_poly.pdbx_strand_id
1 'polypeptide(L)'
;SVFLTPNDDLVRPIAILGSRLSRPVFTDLALERDWELAGTELPDIYAGQVAFAPIRTKGNQSDLKVTGKDSAGRPWTVQLHAQVTKTDLPKRIWMKRRIESLAQGGKIKEAIALAEKANLVCRGAAFVAWDEAEEVAIAQDEVYQPSLDIPSGVARRMHCAPAVAFMPATEAADFLPAAKASLPERRPSSFNSKVREWWDAILAAPSDQERVSDTVNQEEPKRFTEQLNSVIESVFCPDDAKKLTSIVAEWAEQIGDKRVKDTLRPLLRKCERDADTRSLRKVLSNFFLALPDPWRTRASSVLSALTANTSG
;
A
#
# COMPACT_ATOMS: atom_id res chain seq x y z
N SER A 1 6.79 4.47 16.95
CA SER A 1 7.76 3.71 17.75
C SER A 1 7.31 2.27 17.78
N VAL A 2 8.21 1.30 17.67
CA VAL A 2 7.86 -0.11 17.90
C VAL A 2 8.11 -0.37 19.37
N PHE A 3 7.06 -0.63 20.14
CA PHE A 3 7.20 -1.08 21.52
C PHE A 3 7.57 -2.57 21.47
N LEU A 4 8.78 -2.91 21.87
CA LEU A 4 9.21 -4.30 22.01
C LEU A 4 8.77 -4.82 23.38
N THR A 5 8.14 -5.99 23.39
CA THR A 5 7.81 -6.71 24.62
C THR A 5 8.97 -7.64 25.00
N PRO A 6 9.13 -8.02 26.29
CA PRO A 6 10.24 -8.87 26.75
C PRO A 6 10.31 -10.25 26.08
N ASN A 7 9.24 -10.70 25.42
CA ASN A 7 9.16 -11.98 24.74
C ASN A 7 9.37 -11.88 23.22
N ASP A 8 9.53 -10.67 22.68
CA ASP A 8 9.81 -10.51 21.25
C ASP A 8 11.25 -10.93 20.95
N ASP A 9 11.46 -11.60 19.82
CA ASP A 9 12.79 -11.92 19.31
C ASP A 9 13.57 -10.63 19.08
N LEU A 10 14.47 -10.31 20.01
CA LEU A 10 15.29 -9.09 19.99
C LEU A 10 16.40 -9.15 18.94
N VAL A 11 16.76 -10.33 18.43
CA VAL A 11 17.89 -10.48 17.51
C VAL A 11 17.63 -9.74 16.21
N ARG A 12 16.41 -9.85 15.66
CA ARG A 12 16.04 -9.19 14.41
C ARG A 12 15.94 -7.66 14.54
N PRO A 13 15.25 -7.08 15.55
CA PRO A 13 15.28 -5.64 15.81
C PRO A 13 16.68 -5.11 16.06
N ILE A 14 17.54 -5.83 16.79
CA ILE A 14 18.93 -5.41 17.04
C ILE A 14 19.76 -5.47 15.76
N ALA A 15 19.60 -6.49 14.91
CA ALA A 15 20.28 -6.55 13.61
C ALA A 15 19.83 -5.41 12.68
N ILE A 16 18.54 -5.11 12.63
CA ILE A 16 17.98 -3.96 11.90
C ILE A 16 18.49 -2.64 12.49
N LEU A 17 18.60 -2.55 13.82
CA LEU A 17 19.15 -1.38 14.48
C LEU A 17 20.64 -1.24 14.16
N GLY A 18 21.42 -2.32 14.21
CA GLY A 18 22.84 -2.34 13.85
C GLY A 18 23.08 -1.95 12.39
N SER A 19 22.23 -2.41 11.47
CA SER A 19 22.30 -1.98 10.07
C SER A 19 21.88 -0.51 9.88
N ARG A 20 20.98 0.02 10.73
CA ARG A 20 20.61 1.45 10.74
C ARG A 20 21.62 2.35 11.46
N LEU A 21 22.36 1.81 12.42
CA LEU A 21 23.49 2.49 13.07
C LEU A 21 24.74 2.48 12.19
N SER A 22 24.73 1.75 11.07
CA SER A 22 25.76 1.85 10.05
C SER A 22 25.78 3.24 9.43
N ARG A 23 26.91 3.63 8.84
CA ARG A 23 27.05 4.93 8.18
C ARG A 23 26.01 5.03 7.04
N PRO A 24 25.37 6.20 6.85
CA PRO A 24 24.48 6.41 5.72
C PRO A 24 25.20 6.13 4.40
N VAL A 25 24.50 5.49 3.47
CA VAL A 25 25.01 5.17 2.12
C VAL A 25 25.05 6.42 1.27
N PHE A 26 24.06 7.30 1.45
CA PHE A 26 24.00 8.61 0.79
C PHE A 26 23.64 9.71 1.78
N THR A 27 24.37 10.82 1.70
CA THR A 27 24.16 12.03 2.52
C THR A 27 24.12 13.28 1.67
N ASP A 28 23.75 14.41 2.27
CA ASP A 28 23.71 15.73 1.64
C ASP A 28 22.89 15.72 0.33
N LEU A 29 21.77 14.99 0.34
CA LEU A 29 20.93 14.84 -0.83
C LEU A 29 20.25 16.18 -1.18
N ALA A 30 20.43 16.61 -2.42
CA ALA A 30 19.87 17.85 -2.95
C ALA A 30 19.20 17.62 -4.30
N LEU A 31 18.13 18.37 -4.53
CA LEU A 31 17.43 18.44 -5.80
C LEU A 31 17.98 19.59 -6.63
N GLU A 32 17.82 19.52 -7.94
CA GLU A 32 18.07 20.64 -8.84
C GLU A 32 17.15 21.84 -8.54
N ARG A 33 17.61 23.07 -8.85
CA ARG A 33 17.03 24.35 -8.39
C ARG A 33 15.55 24.56 -8.72
N ASP A 34 15.04 23.90 -9.75
CA ASP A 34 13.65 24.05 -10.22
C ASP A 34 12.66 23.10 -9.51
N TRP A 35 13.16 22.19 -8.67
CA TRP A 35 12.36 21.23 -7.93
C TRP A 35 12.13 21.69 -6.49
N GLU A 36 10.86 21.73 -6.10
CA GLU A 36 10.39 22.04 -4.77
C GLU A 36 10.06 20.75 -4.01
N LEU A 37 10.72 20.54 -2.88
CA LEU A 37 10.40 19.48 -1.94
C LEU A 37 9.18 19.86 -1.08
N ALA A 38 8.29 18.90 -0.81
CA ALA A 38 7.16 19.15 0.10
C ALA A 38 7.65 19.39 1.55
N GLY A 39 8.67 18.66 1.98
CA GLY A 39 9.35 18.79 3.27
C GLY A 39 10.41 19.90 3.32
N THR A 40 11.27 19.85 4.33
CA THR A 40 12.39 20.77 4.51
C THR A 40 13.65 20.33 3.77
N GLU A 41 14.00 19.04 3.89
CA GLU A 41 15.21 18.45 3.33
C GLU A 41 15.00 16.98 2.96
N LEU A 42 15.86 16.45 2.08
CA LEU A 42 15.90 15.03 1.77
C LEU A 42 16.64 14.30 2.90
N PRO A 43 16.06 13.22 3.46
CA PRO A 43 16.72 12.49 4.54
C PRO A 43 17.91 11.68 4.00
N ASP A 44 18.92 11.49 4.84
CA ASP A 44 20.00 10.53 4.58
C ASP A 44 19.45 9.12 4.33
N ILE A 45 20.09 8.37 3.42
CA ILE A 45 19.64 7.03 3.02
C ILE A 45 20.60 5.98 3.55
N TYR A 46 20.06 5.03 4.31
CA TYR A 46 20.80 3.88 4.87
C TYR A 46 20.60 2.62 4.03
N ALA A 47 21.51 1.65 4.19
CA ALA A 47 21.42 0.38 3.49
C ALA A 47 20.10 -0.34 3.81
N GLY A 48 19.37 -0.77 2.77
CA GLY A 48 18.07 -1.42 2.90
C GLY A 48 16.90 -0.51 3.29
N GLN A 49 17.14 0.80 3.46
CA GLN A 49 16.07 1.77 3.70
C GLN A 49 15.51 2.31 2.38
N VAL A 50 14.20 2.53 2.35
CA VAL A 50 13.52 3.27 1.28
C VAL A 50 13.15 4.65 1.81
N ALA A 51 13.62 5.70 1.14
CA ALA A 51 13.21 7.07 1.41
C ALA A 51 12.11 7.50 0.42
N PHE A 52 11.10 8.20 0.93
CA PHE A 52 10.01 8.74 0.12
C PHE A 52 9.99 10.27 0.23
N ALA A 53 10.17 10.95 -0.90
CA ALA A 53 10.25 12.40 -0.99
C ALA A 53 9.32 12.92 -2.09
N PRO A 54 8.11 13.43 -1.76
CA PRO A 54 7.26 14.05 -2.75
C PRO A 54 7.84 15.41 -3.14
N ILE A 55 8.00 15.59 -4.45
CA ILE A 55 8.57 16.78 -5.08
C ILE A 55 7.62 17.35 -6.13
N ARG A 56 7.81 18.61 -6.50
CA ARG A 56 7.05 19.31 -7.53
C ARG A 56 8.00 20.21 -8.32
N THR A 57 7.79 20.34 -9.63
CA THR A 57 8.44 21.34 -10.46
C THR A 57 7.40 22.33 -10.99
N LYS A 58 7.83 23.54 -11.38
CA LYS A 58 6.95 24.56 -12.01
C LYS A 58 6.78 24.36 -13.53
N GLY A 59 7.48 23.40 -14.14
CA GLY A 59 7.45 23.16 -15.59
C GLY A 59 7.12 21.72 -15.99
N ASN A 60 7.19 21.44 -17.30
CA ASN A 60 7.03 20.10 -17.88
C ASN A 60 8.35 19.30 -17.83
N GLN A 61 9.19 19.51 -16.83
CA GLN A 61 10.44 18.75 -16.68
C GLN A 61 10.10 17.30 -16.27
N SER A 62 10.47 16.34 -17.10
CA SER A 62 10.37 14.90 -16.79
C SER A 62 11.59 14.36 -16.07
N ASP A 63 12.71 15.06 -16.18
CA ASP A 63 14.00 14.55 -15.74
C ASP A 63 14.38 15.22 -14.42
N LEU A 64 14.65 14.39 -13.43
CA LEU A 64 15.02 14.81 -12.09
C LEU A 64 16.49 14.46 -11.86
N LYS A 65 17.31 15.48 -11.61
CA LYS A 65 18.69 15.29 -11.17
C LYS A 65 18.75 15.39 -9.64
N VAL A 66 19.24 14.33 -9.01
CA VAL A 66 19.51 14.30 -7.57
C VAL A 66 21.02 14.21 -7.37
N THR A 67 21.56 15.06 -6.52
CA THR A 67 22.98 15.10 -6.16
C THR A 67 23.15 14.81 -4.68
N GLY A 68 24.31 14.29 -4.27
CA GLY A 68 24.67 14.12 -2.86
C GLY A 68 26.08 13.60 -2.70
N LYS A 69 26.36 12.92 -1.60
CA LYS A 69 27.62 12.24 -1.33
C LYS A 69 27.39 10.76 -1.02
N ASP A 70 28.31 9.90 -1.42
CA ASP A 70 28.31 8.49 -1.03
C ASP A 70 28.87 8.28 0.40
N SER A 71 28.83 7.04 0.90
CA SER A 71 29.40 6.67 2.21
C SER A 71 30.90 6.97 2.39
N ALA A 72 31.63 7.25 1.30
CA ALA A 72 33.04 7.66 1.32
C ALA A 72 33.21 9.19 1.19
N GLY A 73 32.12 9.95 1.18
CA GLY A 73 32.11 11.41 1.04
C GLY A 73 32.33 11.90 -0.39
N ARG A 74 32.36 11.00 -1.39
CA ARG A 74 32.57 11.37 -2.80
C ARG A 74 31.26 11.88 -3.40
N PRO A 75 31.32 12.86 -4.33
CA PRO A 75 30.13 13.37 -4.97
C PRO A 75 29.41 12.26 -5.75
N TRP A 76 28.10 12.19 -5.59
CA TRP A 76 27.21 11.26 -6.26
C TRP A 76 26.11 12.03 -7.00
N THR A 77 25.70 11.53 -8.16
CA THR A 77 24.64 12.14 -8.96
C THR A 77 23.87 11.03 -9.68
N VAL A 78 22.55 11.13 -9.63
CA VAL A 78 21.65 10.24 -10.37
C VAL A 78 20.63 11.07 -11.14
N GLN A 79 20.30 10.61 -12.34
CA GLN A 79 19.21 11.14 -13.14
C GLN A 79 18.05 10.15 -13.11
N LEU A 80 16.89 10.62 -12.68
CA LEU A 80 15.66 9.85 -12.57
C LEU A 80 14.67 10.38 -13.60
N HIS A 81 13.94 9.48 -14.25
CA HIS A 81 12.93 9.83 -15.23
C HIS A 81 11.55 9.68 -14.60
N ALA A 82 10.76 10.75 -14.63
CA ALA A 82 9.40 10.75 -14.13
C ALA A 82 8.51 9.86 -15.00
N GLN A 83 7.68 9.05 -14.36
CA GLN A 83 6.61 8.31 -15.04
C GLN A 83 5.32 9.10 -14.98
N VAL A 84 4.66 9.26 -16.13
CA VAL A 84 3.37 9.94 -16.21
C VAL A 84 2.30 9.02 -15.63
N THR A 85 1.56 9.52 -14.65
CA THR A 85 0.37 8.85 -14.10
C THR A 85 -0.87 9.65 -14.46
N LYS A 86 -2.00 8.95 -14.68
CA LYS A 86 -3.32 9.57 -14.92
C LYS A 86 -4.00 10.04 -13.62
N THR A 87 -3.44 9.71 -12.46
CA THR A 87 -4.05 9.98 -11.16
C THR A 87 -3.53 11.27 -10.55
N ASP A 88 -4.37 11.99 -9.80
CA ASP A 88 -3.98 13.19 -9.04
C ASP A 88 -3.35 12.85 -7.67
N LEU A 89 -3.09 11.55 -7.42
CA LEU A 89 -2.60 11.07 -6.14
C LEU A 89 -1.22 11.65 -5.76
N PRO A 90 -0.21 11.74 -6.66
CA PRO A 90 1.07 12.33 -6.31
C PRO A 90 0.96 13.79 -5.87
N LYS A 91 0.09 14.57 -6.51
CA LYS A 91 -0.19 15.95 -6.15
C LYS A 91 -0.80 16.05 -4.75
N ARG A 92 -1.78 15.20 -4.42
CA ARG A 92 -2.40 15.16 -3.09
C ARG A 92 -1.39 14.75 -2.01
N ILE A 93 -0.54 13.77 -2.29
CA ILE A 93 0.53 13.36 -1.36
C ILE A 93 1.51 14.51 -1.12
N TRP A 94 1.92 15.22 -2.19
CA TRP A 94 2.77 16.41 -2.07
C TRP A 94 2.12 17.50 -1.23
N MET A 95 0.85 17.83 -1.50
CA MET A 95 0.10 18.85 -0.75
C MET A 95 0.00 18.47 0.74
N LYS A 96 -0.38 17.23 1.05
CA LYS A 96 -0.45 16.74 2.43
C LYS A 96 0.89 16.93 3.17
N ARG A 97 2.00 16.48 2.58
CA ARG A 97 3.34 16.64 3.18
C ARG A 97 3.75 18.10 3.33
N ARG A 98 3.37 18.95 2.38
CA ARG A 98 3.66 20.39 2.45
C ARG A 98 2.88 21.08 3.56
N ILE A 99 1.61 20.72 3.75
CA ILE A 99 0.77 21.20 4.85
C ILE A 99 1.38 20.79 6.20
N GLU A 100 1.80 19.52 6.34
CA GLU A 100 2.47 19.03 7.55
C GLU A 100 3.75 19.83 7.85
N SER A 101 4.59 20.04 6.84
CA SER A 101 5.84 20.82 6.96
C SER A 101 5.59 22.28 7.36
N LEU A 102 4.63 22.96 6.72
CA LEU A 102 4.24 24.33 7.07
C LEU A 102 3.71 24.42 8.51
N ALA A 103 2.90 23.44 8.91
CA ALA A 103 2.36 23.40 10.26
C ALA A 103 3.45 23.17 11.33
N GLN A 104 4.39 22.27 11.07
CA GLN A 104 5.56 22.04 11.93
C GLN A 104 6.46 23.28 12.03
N GLY A 105 6.59 24.03 10.93
CA GLY A 105 7.31 25.30 10.90
C GLY A 105 6.55 26.50 11.50
N GLY A 106 5.39 26.29 12.14
CA GLY A 106 4.57 27.34 12.75
C GLY A 106 3.79 28.22 11.77
N LYS A 107 3.82 27.91 10.46
CA LYS A 107 3.14 28.66 9.40
C LYS A 107 1.70 28.16 9.20
N ILE A 108 0.92 28.17 10.28
CA ILE A 108 -0.43 27.58 10.31
C ILE A 108 -1.37 28.20 9.27
N LYS A 109 -1.30 29.52 9.06
CA LYS A 109 -2.16 30.21 8.06
C LYS A 109 -1.90 29.73 6.63
N GLU A 110 -0.64 29.57 6.24
CA GLU A 110 -0.26 29.04 4.93
C GLU A 110 -0.68 27.57 4.79
N ALA A 111 -0.55 26.79 5.87
CA ALA A 111 -0.96 25.39 5.91
C ALA A 111 -2.48 25.26 5.68
N ILE A 112 -3.30 26.05 6.38
CA ILE A 112 -4.77 26.06 6.23
C ILE A 112 -5.17 26.48 4.81
N ALA A 113 -4.60 27.57 4.28
CA ALA A 113 -4.91 28.02 2.92
C ALA A 113 -4.54 26.96 1.85
N LEU A 114 -3.44 26.24 2.04
CA LEU A 114 -3.07 25.13 1.15
C LEU A 114 -4.00 23.92 1.31
N ALA A 115 -4.43 23.62 2.55
CA ALA A 115 -5.35 22.53 2.86
C ALA A 115 -6.74 22.77 2.25
N GLU A 116 -7.26 23.99 2.36
CA GLU A 116 -8.51 24.44 1.72
C GLU A 116 -8.44 24.25 0.20
N LYS A 117 -7.40 24.78 -0.45
CA LYS A 117 -7.18 24.62 -1.89
C LYS A 117 -7.05 23.15 -2.33
N ALA A 118 -6.50 22.30 -1.47
CA ALA A 118 -6.31 20.88 -1.74
C ALA A 118 -7.54 20.02 -1.38
N ASN A 119 -8.55 20.61 -0.73
CA ASN A 119 -9.65 19.90 -0.10
C ASN A 119 -9.16 18.79 0.85
N LEU A 120 -8.26 19.14 1.78
CA LEU A 120 -7.67 18.23 2.77
C LEU A 120 -7.92 18.74 4.20
N VAL A 121 -8.18 17.83 5.13
CA VAL A 121 -8.21 18.15 6.57
C VAL A 121 -6.78 18.30 7.09
N CYS A 122 -6.55 19.32 7.90
CA CYS A 122 -5.30 19.51 8.62
C CYS A 122 -5.55 20.05 10.03
N ARG A 123 -4.51 20.13 10.85
CA ARG A 123 -4.62 20.77 12.16
C ARG A 123 -5.05 22.24 11.97
N GLY A 124 -6.20 22.61 12.55
CA GLY A 124 -6.79 23.94 12.40
C GLY A 124 -7.76 24.11 11.23
N ALA A 125 -8.03 23.05 10.47
CA ALA A 125 -9.10 23.00 9.48
C ALA A 125 -10.08 21.87 9.83
N ALA A 126 -11.38 22.09 9.59
CA ALA A 126 -12.43 21.11 9.80
C ALA A 126 -13.40 21.11 8.62
N PHE A 127 -14.01 19.97 8.33
CA PHE A 127 -15.16 19.90 7.43
C PHE A 127 -16.43 20.07 8.24
N VAL A 128 -17.28 21.01 7.82
CA VAL A 128 -18.59 21.25 8.42
C VAL A 128 -19.64 20.88 7.39
N ALA A 129 -20.51 19.93 7.73
CA ALA A 129 -21.72 19.69 6.94
C ALA A 129 -22.70 20.84 7.22
N TRP A 130 -23.07 21.58 6.18
CA TRP A 130 -23.91 22.77 6.25
C TRP A 130 -25.25 22.50 5.57
N ASP A 131 -26.36 22.81 6.25
CA ASP A 131 -27.69 22.84 5.64
C ASP A 131 -27.92 24.21 5.00
N GLU A 132 -28.14 24.25 3.68
CA GLU A 132 -28.47 25.49 2.98
C GLU A 132 -29.89 25.99 3.29
N ALA A 133 -30.84 25.09 3.61
CA ALA A 133 -32.23 25.47 3.87
C ALA A 133 -32.42 26.05 5.27
N GLU A 134 -31.70 25.50 6.25
CA GLU A 134 -31.78 25.95 7.65
C GLU A 134 -30.68 26.96 8.03
N GLU A 135 -29.67 27.15 7.17
CA GLU A 135 -28.47 27.95 7.45
C GLU A 135 -27.75 27.53 8.75
N VAL A 136 -27.71 26.22 9.02
CA VAL A 136 -27.14 25.64 10.25
C VAL A 136 -26.18 24.49 9.92
N ALA A 137 -25.13 24.36 10.73
CA ALA A 137 -24.26 23.18 10.70
C ALA A 137 -25.01 21.94 11.22
N ILE A 138 -25.21 20.94 10.36
CA ILE A 138 -25.96 19.71 10.69
C ILE A 138 -25.13 18.78 11.59
N ALA A 139 -23.80 18.82 11.45
CA ALA A 139 -22.91 17.93 12.19
C ALA A 139 -22.84 18.34 13.67
N GLN A 140 -23.61 17.64 14.51
CA GLN A 140 -23.58 17.80 15.97
C GLN A 140 -22.37 17.09 16.59
N ASP A 141 -21.90 16.02 15.95
CA ASP A 141 -20.79 15.20 16.42
C ASP A 141 -19.50 15.48 15.62
N GLU A 142 -18.41 15.69 16.33
CA GLU A 142 -17.07 15.75 15.73
C GLU A 142 -16.71 14.37 15.17
N VAL A 143 -16.75 14.21 13.85
CA VAL A 143 -16.29 12.98 13.20
C VAL A 143 -14.76 12.94 13.24
N TYR A 144 -14.24 12.23 14.24
CA TYR A 144 -12.81 11.97 14.36
C TYR A 144 -12.36 10.94 13.32
N GLN A 145 -11.46 11.32 12.41
CA GLN A 145 -10.81 10.34 11.54
C GLN A 145 -9.75 9.58 12.35
N PRO A 146 -9.83 8.25 12.51
CA PRO A 146 -8.87 7.47 13.32
C PRO A 146 -7.41 7.60 12.86
N SER A 147 -7.18 8.01 11.61
CA SER A 147 -5.84 8.25 11.07
C SER A 147 -5.18 9.54 11.57
N LEU A 148 -5.90 10.36 12.35
CA LEU A 148 -5.41 11.58 12.99
C LEU A 148 -4.93 11.37 14.43
N ASP A 149 -4.82 10.12 14.91
CA ASP A 149 -4.36 9.81 16.27
C ASP A 149 -3.09 10.60 16.64
N ILE A 150 -3.31 11.63 17.45
CA ILE A 150 -2.26 12.43 18.08
C ILE A 150 -1.73 11.55 19.22
N PRO A 151 -0.42 11.31 19.34
CA PRO A 151 0.14 10.63 20.50
C PRO A 151 -0.38 11.30 21.77
N SER A 152 -1.21 10.56 22.51
CA SER A 152 -1.96 11.03 23.67
C SER A 152 -0.99 11.47 24.76
N GLY A 153 -0.74 12.78 24.86
CA GLY A 153 0.15 13.35 25.86
C GLY A 153 -0.16 14.79 26.29
N VAL A 154 -1.04 15.53 25.61
CA VAL A 154 -1.41 16.90 26.04
C VAL A 154 -2.88 17.16 25.74
N ALA A 155 -3.76 16.78 26.66
CA ALA A 155 -5.13 17.28 26.66
C ALA A 155 -5.13 18.74 27.12
N ARG A 156 -5.01 19.69 26.19
CA ARG A 156 -5.38 21.08 26.42
C ARG A 156 -6.77 21.29 25.84
N ARG A 157 -7.78 21.45 26.70
CA ARG A 157 -9.10 21.96 26.28
C ARG A 157 -8.89 23.34 25.66
N MET A 158 -9.00 23.44 24.34
CA MET A 158 -9.20 24.72 23.67
C MET A 158 -10.69 24.89 23.45
N HIS A 159 -11.30 25.86 24.13
CA HIS A 159 -12.61 26.37 23.77
C HIS A 159 -12.45 27.15 22.46
N CYS A 160 -12.83 26.56 21.34
CA CYS A 160 -13.05 27.31 20.10
C CYS A 160 -14.46 27.90 20.16
N ALA A 161 -14.56 29.22 20.28
CA ALA A 161 -15.80 29.93 19.97
C ALA A 161 -16.01 29.91 18.44
N PRO A 162 -17.22 29.65 17.93
CA PRO A 162 -17.48 29.69 16.50
C PRO A 162 -17.44 31.14 16.02
N ALA A 163 -16.42 31.50 15.26
CA ALA A 163 -16.40 32.72 14.47
C ALA A 163 -16.75 32.35 13.03
N VAL A 164 -18.01 32.55 12.64
CA VAL A 164 -18.47 32.41 11.26
C VAL A 164 -18.10 33.70 10.53
N ALA A 165 -17.12 33.64 9.65
CA ALA A 165 -16.79 34.72 8.73
C ALA A 165 -17.25 34.34 7.32
N PHE A 166 -18.23 35.08 6.82
CA PHE A 166 -18.82 34.95 5.49
C PHE A 166 -17.82 35.44 4.42
N MET A 167 -17.60 34.68 3.35
CA MET A 167 -16.92 35.15 2.14
C MET A 167 -17.68 34.70 0.87
N PRO A 168 -17.81 35.57 -0.15
CA PRO A 168 -18.55 35.27 -1.37
C PRO A 168 -17.71 34.46 -2.38
N ALA A 169 -18.42 33.62 -3.14
CA ALA A 169 -17.89 32.73 -4.17
C ALA A 169 -17.31 33.49 -5.39
N THR A 170 -16.24 32.95 -5.97
CA THR A 170 -15.68 33.40 -7.26
C THR A 170 -15.74 32.27 -8.30
N GLU A 171 -16.11 32.67 -9.52
CA GLU A 171 -16.47 31.86 -10.69
C GLU A 171 -15.38 30.90 -11.20
N ALA A 172 -15.86 29.80 -11.78
CA ALA A 172 -15.10 28.78 -12.49
C ALA A 172 -14.65 29.25 -13.88
N ALA A 173 -13.45 28.83 -14.30
CA ALA A 173 -12.98 28.96 -15.67
C ALA A 173 -12.74 27.57 -16.28
N ASP A 174 -13.40 27.33 -17.41
CA ASP A 174 -13.31 26.14 -18.25
C ASP A 174 -11.95 26.01 -18.95
N PHE A 175 -11.39 24.80 -18.97
CA PHE A 175 -10.31 24.43 -19.90
C PHE A 175 -10.48 22.99 -20.41
N LEU A 176 -10.73 22.86 -21.71
CA LEU A 176 -10.72 21.60 -22.48
C LEU A 176 -9.29 21.17 -22.83
N PRO A 177 -8.96 19.87 -22.92
CA PRO A 177 -7.72 19.40 -23.52
C PRO A 177 -7.91 18.73 -24.89
N ALA A 178 -6.95 18.95 -25.78
CA ALA A 178 -6.83 18.33 -27.09
C ALA A 178 -6.24 16.90 -27.05
N ALA A 179 -6.61 16.10 -28.05
CA ALA A 179 -6.30 14.68 -28.21
C ALA A 179 -4.81 14.37 -28.39
N LYS A 180 -4.33 13.26 -27.79
CA LYS A 180 -2.99 12.70 -28.00
C LYS A 180 -3.05 11.33 -28.66
N ALA A 181 -2.19 11.17 -29.67
CA ALA A 181 -1.93 9.95 -30.40
C ALA A 181 -1.20 8.89 -29.55
N SER A 182 -1.52 7.63 -29.81
CA SER A 182 -0.99 6.43 -29.14
C SER A 182 0.34 5.97 -29.75
N LEU A 183 1.30 5.60 -28.89
CA LEU A 183 2.52 4.86 -29.23
C LEU A 183 2.73 3.70 -28.23
N PRO A 184 3.55 2.69 -28.56
CA PRO A 184 3.26 1.29 -28.27
C PRO A 184 3.77 0.81 -26.91
N GLU A 185 2.99 -0.11 -26.31
CA GLU A 185 3.32 -0.81 -25.06
C GLU A 185 4.48 -1.81 -25.23
N ARG A 186 5.34 -1.87 -24.21
CA ARG A 186 6.41 -2.87 -24.10
C ARG A 186 6.08 -3.86 -22.99
N ARG A 187 6.09 -5.15 -23.33
CA ARG A 187 5.59 -6.28 -22.53
C ARG A 187 6.45 -6.60 -21.28
N PRO A 188 5.84 -6.88 -20.11
CA PRO A 188 6.50 -7.47 -18.95
C PRO A 188 6.71 -8.99 -19.09
N SER A 189 7.60 -9.54 -18.25
CA SER A 189 8.03 -10.96 -18.26
C SER A 189 6.86 -11.96 -18.17
N SER A 190 6.90 -12.99 -19.02
CA SER A 190 5.80 -13.89 -19.39
C SER A 190 5.23 -14.83 -18.31
N PHE A 191 5.82 -14.89 -17.11
CA PHE A 191 5.35 -15.80 -16.06
C PHE A 191 4.39 -15.13 -15.06
N ASN A 192 4.75 -13.93 -14.57
CA ASN A 192 3.87 -13.15 -13.70
C ASN A 192 2.65 -12.61 -14.47
N SER A 193 2.77 -12.40 -15.78
CA SER A 193 1.62 -12.03 -16.61
C SER A 193 0.62 -13.17 -16.68
N LYS A 194 1.04 -14.42 -16.90
CA LYS A 194 0.12 -15.56 -17.04
C LYS A 194 -0.63 -15.90 -15.76
N VAL A 195 0.00 -15.81 -14.60
CA VAL A 195 -0.67 -16.05 -13.31
C VAL A 195 -1.66 -14.92 -13.00
N ARG A 196 -1.30 -13.68 -13.33
CA ARG A 196 -2.19 -12.53 -13.16
C ARG A 196 -3.34 -12.52 -14.15
N GLU A 197 -3.08 -12.81 -15.43
CA GLU A 197 -4.10 -13.01 -16.48
C GLU A 197 -5.04 -14.16 -16.13
N TRP A 198 -4.51 -15.25 -15.55
CA TRP A 198 -5.33 -16.36 -15.06
C TRP A 198 -6.22 -15.94 -13.88
N TRP A 199 -5.69 -15.16 -12.93
CA TRP A 199 -6.48 -14.59 -11.82
C TRP A 199 -7.51 -13.55 -12.28
N ASP A 200 -7.13 -12.65 -13.17
CA ASP A 200 -8.02 -11.64 -13.75
C ASP A 200 -9.13 -12.32 -14.55
N ALA A 201 -8.84 -13.42 -15.26
CA ALA A 201 -9.85 -14.23 -15.95
C ALA A 201 -10.81 -14.94 -14.98
N ILE A 202 -10.33 -15.44 -13.84
CA ILE A 202 -11.16 -16.05 -12.79
C ILE A 202 -12.04 -15.00 -12.10
N LEU A 203 -11.50 -13.80 -11.87
CA LEU A 203 -12.21 -12.69 -11.21
C LEU A 203 -13.17 -11.96 -12.15
N ALA A 204 -12.86 -11.88 -13.45
CA ALA A 204 -13.66 -11.21 -14.47
C ALA A 204 -14.72 -12.12 -15.12
N ALA A 205 -14.75 -13.42 -14.81
CA ALA A 205 -15.80 -14.31 -15.29
C ALA A 205 -17.17 -13.78 -14.83
N PRO A 206 -18.06 -13.36 -15.76
CA PRO A 206 -19.38 -12.88 -15.41
C PRO A 206 -20.14 -13.99 -14.69
N SER A 207 -20.67 -13.68 -13.52
CA SER A 207 -21.59 -14.58 -12.83
C SER A 207 -22.97 -14.47 -13.47
N ASP A 208 -23.08 -14.80 -14.76
CA ASP A 208 -24.38 -14.91 -15.43
C ASP A 208 -25.08 -16.15 -14.89
N GLN A 209 -26.07 -15.87 -14.05
CA GLN A 209 -26.79 -16.81 -13.22
C GLN A 209 -27.96 -17.39 -14.04
N GLU A 210 -27.68 -18.39 -14.87
CA GLU A 210 -28.71 -19.34 -15.26
C GLU A 210 -29.03 -20.19 -14.03
N ARG A 211 -30.22 -19.95 -13.45
CA ARG A 211 -30.78 -20.74 -12.35
C ARG A 211 -31.17 -22.14 -12.86
N VAL A 212 -30.18 -22.97 -13.13
CA VAL A 212 -30.38 -24.43 -13.13
C VAL A 212 -30.23 -24.86 -11.68
N SER A 213 -31.35 -25.25 -11.07
CA SER A 213 -31.42 -25.81 -9.74
C SER A 213 -30.84 -27.23 -9.72
N ASP A 214 -29.54 -27.33 -9.94
CA ASP A 214 -28.75 -28.47 -9.52
C ASP A 214 -28.60 -28.37 -8.01
N THR A 215 -29.01 -29.42 -7.29
CA THR A 215 -28.65 -29.64 -5.89
C THR A 215 -27.12 -29.62 -5.77
N VAL A 216 -26.57 -28.44 -5.46
CA VAL A 216 -25.15 -28.23 -5.26
C VAL A 216 -24.71 -29.11 -4.11
N ASN A 217 -23.92 -30.14 -4.44
CA ASN A 217 -23.34 -31.06 -3.47
C ASN A 217 -22.34 -30.29 -2.59
N GLN A 218 -22.79 -29.83 -1.42
CA GLN A 218 -22.02 -29.02 -0.47
C GLN A 218 -20.77 -29.74 0.09
N GLU A 219 -20.60 -31.04 -0.19
CA GLU A 219 -19.43 -31.82 0.25
C GLU A 219 -18.20 -31.60 -0.64
N GLU A 220 -18.36 -31.20 -1.90
CA GLU A 220 -17.23 -31.01 -2.82
C GLU A 220 -16.20 -29.93 -2.38
N PRO A 221 -16.58 -28.71 -1.97
CA PRO A 221 -15.61 -27.69 -1.57
C PRO A 221 -14.82 -28.10 -0.32
N LYS A 222 -15.48 -28.74 0.65
CA LYS A 222 -14.83 -29.27 1.85
C LYS A 222 -13.78 -30.32 1.48
N ARG A 223 -14.13 -31.24 0.57
CA ARG A 223 -13.21 -32.27 0.07
C ARG A 223 -11.99 -31.67 -0.63
N PHE A 224 -12.14 -30.60 -1.43
CA PHE A 224 -11.00 -29.94 -2.06
C PHE A 224 -10.07 -29.26 -1.04
N THR A 225 -10.65 -28.62 -0.02
CA THR A 225 -9.89 -28.01 1.07
C THR A 225 -9.11 -29.05 1.86
N GLU A 226 -9.73 -30.19 2.20
CA GLU A 226 -9.07 -31.31 2.88
C GLU A 226 -7.94 -31.91 2.04
N GLN A 227 -8.16 -32.10 0.74
CA GLN A 227 -7.11 -32.57 -0.18
C GLN A 227 -5.94 -31.59 -0.25
N LEU A 228 -6.21 -30.29 -0.34
CA LEU A 228 -5.14 -29.29 -0.36
C LEU A 228 -4.38 -29.26 0.97
N ASN A 229 -5.07 -29.40 2.10
CA ASN A 229 -4.44 -29.47 3.42
C ASN A 229 -3.49 -30.67 3.53
N SER A 230 -3.91 -31.84 3.04
CA SER A 230 -3.04 -33.03 3.01
C SER A 230 -1.79 -32.80 2.15
N VAL A 231 -1.91 -32.14 0.99
CA VAL A 231 -0.75 -31.80 0.16
C VAL A 231 0.17 -30.80 0.87
N ILE A 232 -0.39 -29.79 1.54
CA ILE A 232 0.38 -28.81 2.33
C ILE A 232 1.19 -29.52 3.43
N GLU A 233 0.54 -30.40 4.21
CA GLU A 233 1.19 -31.16 5.29
C GLU A 233 2.31 -32.08 4.77
N SER A 234 2.21 -32.59 3.54
CA SER A 234 3.25 -33.42 2.94
C SER A 234 4.49 -32.63 2.48
N VAL A 235 4.37 -31.31 2.27
CA VAL A 235 5.40 -30.47 1.62
C VAL A 235 6.09 -29.52 2.60
N PHE A 236 5.40 -29.10 3.65
CA PHE A 236 5.88 -28.13 4.65
C PHE A 236 6.11 -28.79 6.01
N CYS A 237 6.92 -28.16 6.86
CA CYS A 237 7.08 -28.64 8.24
C CYS A 237 5.74 -28.48 9.00
N PRO A 238 5.50 -29.26 10.07
CA PRO A 238 4.21 -29.28 10.76
C PRO A 238 3.71 -27.90 11.21
N ASP A 239 4.61 -27.04 11.71
CA ASP A 239 4.25 -25.70 12.20
C ASP A 239 3.80 -24.77 11.08
N ASP A 240 4.48 -24.79 9.94
CA ASP A 240 4.14 -23.93 8.81
C ASP A 240 2.96 -24.50 8.03
N ALA A 241 2.84 -25.83 7.92
CA ALA A 241 1.67 -26.49 7.38
C ALA A 241 0.41 -26.10 8.15
N LYS A 242 0.44 -26.12 9.48
CA LYS A 242 -0.69 -25.69 10.32
C LYS A 242 -1.10 -24.23 10.08
N LYS A 243 -0.15 -23.33 9.87
CA LYS A 243 -0.45 -21.93 9.54
C LYS A 243 -1.05 -21.80 8.14
N LEU A 244 -0.46 -22.46 7.15
CA LEU A 244 -0.93 -22.40 5.76
C LEU A 244 -2.31 -23.02 5.59
N THR A 245 -2.59 -24.16 6.23
CA THR A 245 -3.92 -24.79 6.23
C THR A 245 -4.98 -23.89 6.88
N SER A 246 -4.65 -23.19 7.96
CA SER A 246 -5.57 -22.20 8.57
C SER A 246 -5.92 -21.05 7.62
N ILE A 247 -4.96 -20.59 6.82
CA ILE A 247 -5.17 -19.54 5.81
C ILE A 247 -6.10 -20.03 4.71
N VAL A 248 -5.93 -21.27 4.24
CA VAL A 248 -6.80 -21.88 3.22
C VAL A 248 -8.23 -22.03 3.73
N ALA A 249 -8.40 -22.53 4.96
CA ALA A 249 -9.72 -22.71 5.55
C ALA A 249 -10.48 -21.38 5.66
N GLU A 250 -9.84 -20.34 6.22
CA GLU A 250 -10.44 -19.01 6.36
C GLU A 250 -10.74 -18.35 5.00
N TRP A 251 -9.88 -18.55 4.01
CA TRP A 251 -10.14 -18.10 2.64
C TRP A 251 -11.34 -18.81 2.02
N ALA A 252 -11.43 -20.13 2.19
CA ALA A 252 -12.51 -20.93 1.62
C ALA A 252 -13.88 -20.56 2.22
N GLU A 253 -13.94 -20.23 3.51
CA GLU A 253 -15.17 -19.76 4.17
C GLU A 253 -15.68 -18.42 3.62
N GLN A 254 -14.82 -17.52 3.16
CA GLN A 254 -15.21 -16.18 2.72
C GLN A 254 -15.53 -16.06 1.22
N ILE A 255 -14.91 -16.88 0.38
CA ILE A 255 -14.94 -16.71 -1.09
C ILE A 255 -16.15 -17.41 -1.75
N GLY A 256 -16.81 -18.30 -1.02
CA GLY A 256 -17.98 -19.06 -1.47
C GLY A 256 -17.64 -20.29 -2.33
N ASP A 257 -18.46 -21.33 -2.22
CA ASP A 257 -18.19 -22.68 -2.73
C ASP A 257 -17.77 -22.76 -4.20
N LYS A 258 -18.43 -21.99 -5.08
CA LYS A 258 -18.16 -21.99 -6.53
C LYS A 258 -16.73 -21.54 -6.82
N ARG A 259 -16.29 -20.43 -6.21
CA ARG A 259 -14.95 -19.87 -6.43
C ARG A 259 -13.86 -20.75 -5.82
N VAL A 260 -14.14 -21.36 -4.67
CA VAL A 260 -13.24 -22.36 -4.05
C VAL A 260 -13.01 -23.51 -5.02
N LYS A 261 -14.08 -24.09 -5.58
CA LYS A 261 -14.02 -25.18 -6.56
C LYS A 261 -13.25 -24.81 -7.81
N ASP A 262 -13.51 -23.64 -8.39
CA ASP A 262 -12.86 -23.19 -9.62
C ASP A 262 -11.36 -22.92 -9.44
N THR A 263 -10.94 -22.53 -8.22
CA THR A 263 -9.54 -22.23 -7.91
C THR A 263 -8.77 -23.47 -7.45
N LEU A 264 -9.35 -24.29 -6.57
CA LEU A 264 -8.65 -25.44 -5.97
C LEU A 264 -8.52 -26.63 -6.92
N ARG A 265 -9.52 -26.88 -7.78
CA ARG A 265 -9.50 -28.00 -8.72
C ARG A 265 -8.28 -27.98 -9.67
N PRO A 266 -7.96 -26.88 -10.38
CA PRO A 266 -6.78 -26.86 -11.26
C PRO A 266 -5.46 -26.93 -10.46
N LEU A 267 -5.44 -26.37 -9.24
CA LEU A 267 -4.28 -26.44 -8.35
C LEU A 267 -3.99 -27.90 -7.94
N LEU A 268 -5.00 -28.63 -7.45
CA LEU A 268 -4.85 -30.02 -7.03
C LEU A 268 -4.45 -30.93 -8.19
N ARG A 269 -5.04 -30.76 -9.38
CA ARG A 269 -4.61 -31.48 -10.60
C ARG A 269 -3.17 -31.19 -11.00
N LYS A 270 -2.62 -30.05 -10.60
CA LYS A 270 -1.21 -29.72 -10.83
C LYS A 270 -0.33 -30.38 -9.77
N CYS A 271 -0.76 -30.36 -8.51
CA CYS A 271 -0.08 -31.08 -7.44
C CYS A 271 -0.02 -32.60 -7.70
N GLU A 272 -1.11 -33.22 -8.19
CA GLU A 272 -1.11 -34.65 -8.52
C GLU A 272 -0.14 -35.02 -9.65
N ARG A 273 0.14 -34.09 -10.57
CA ARG A 273 1.06 -34.31 -11.70
C ARG A 273 2.53 -34.18 -11.30
N ASP A 274 2.82 -33.36 -10.31
CA ASP A 274 4.18 -33.04 -9.89
C ASP A 274 4.55 -33.91 -8.67
N ALA A 275 5.29 -35.00 -8.89
CA ALA A 275 5.75 -35.87 -7.79
C ALA A 275 6.92 -35.25 -6.97
N ASP A 276 7.58 -34.22 -7.51
CA ASP A 276 8.71 -33.57 -6.87
C ASP A 276 8.27 -32.57 -5.80
N THR A 277 8.71 -32.78 -4.56
CA THR A 277 8.42 -31.93 -3.40
C THR A 277 8.83 -30.46 -3.61
N ARG A 278 9.92 -30.19 -4.35
CA ARG A 278 10.35 -28.81 -4.64
C ARG A 278 9.40 -28.11 -5.59
N SER A 279 8.96 -28.83 -6.63
CA SER A 279 7.97 -28.35 -7.60
C SER A 279 6.62 -28.09 -6.93
N LEU A 280 6.16 -29.01 -6.08
CA LEU A 280 4.96 -28.83 -5.26
C LEU A 280 5.04 -27.60 -4.36
N ARG A 281 6.15 -27.45 -3.63
CA ARG A 281 6.39 -26.29 -2.78
C ARG A 281 6.28 -24.99 -3.57
N LYS A 282 6.88 -24.93 -4.75
CA LYS A 282 6.81 -23.75 -5.64
C LYS A 282 5.38 -23.46 -6.11
N VAL A 283 4.63 -24.50 -6.47
CA VAL A 283 3.22 -24.37 -6.89
C VAL A 283 2.36 -23.81 -5.75
N LEU A 284 2.51 -24.35 -4.55
CA LEU A 284 1.77 -23.89 -3.37
C LEU A 284 2.17 -22.46 -2.97
N SER A 285 3.45 -22.13 -2.97
CA SER A 285 3.91 -20.77 -2.70
C SER A 285 3.32 -19.75 -3.67
N ASN A 286 3.27 -20.07 -4.97
CA ASN A 286 2.67 -19.20 -5.97
C ASN A 286 1.16 -19.03 -5.75
N PHE A 287 0.45 -20.10 -5.36
CA PHE A 287 -0.96 -20.01 -5.00
C PHE A 287 -1.18 -19.03 -3.83
N PHE A 288 -0.45 -19.20 -2.73
CA PHE A 288 -0.56 -18.33 -1.55
C PHE A 288 -0.22 -16.87 -1.83
N LEU A 289 0.81 -16.62 -2.64
CA LEU A 289 1.21 -15.25 -3.02
C LEU A 289 0.22 -14.58 -3.97
N ALA A 290 -0.66 -15.36 -4.60
CA ALA A 290 -1.66 -14.86 -5.53
C ALA A 290 -3.05 -14.73 -4.90
N LEU A 291 -3.24 -15.13 -3.64
CA LEU A 291 -4.45 -14.83 -2.88
C LEU A 291 -4.65 -13.31 -2.74
N PRO A 292 -5.87 -12.83 -2.52
CA PRO A 292 -6.11 -11.44 -2.11
C PRO A 292 -5.58 -11.17 -0.70
N ASP A 293 -5.39 -9.90 -0.36
CA ASP A 293 -5.19 -9.51 1.05
C ASP A 293 -6.51 -9.70 1.81
N PRO A 294 -6.47 -10.14 3.09
CA PRO A 294 -5.30 -10.22 3.98
C PRO A 294 -4.50 -11.53 3.91
N TRP A 295 -5.00 -12.56 3.22
CA TRP A 295 -4.39 -13.91 3.23
C TRP A 295 -3.01 -13.94 2.61
N ARG A 296 -2.80 -13.19 1.52
CA ARG A 296 -1.48 -13.06 0.89
C ARG A 296 -0.42 -12.54 1.84
N THR A 297 -0.75 -11.48 2.58
CA THR A 297 0.19 -10.88 3.55
C THR A 297 0.56 -11.88 4.65
N ARG A 298 -0.42 -12.62 5.18
CA ARG A 298 -0.18 -13.67 6.18
C ARG A 298 0.67 -14.82 5.62
N ALA A 299 0.33 -15.32 4.44
CA ALA A 299 1.05 -16.43 3.82
C ALA A 299 2.48 -16.02 3.44
N SER A 300 2.68 -14.79 2.94
CA SER A 300 4.00 -14.23 2.64
C SER A 300 4.91 -14.20 3.88
N SER A 301 4.35 -13.87 5.05
CA SER A 301 5.09 -13.92 6.31
C SER A 301 5.58 -15.33 6.66
N VAL A 302 4.73 -16.35 6.46
CA VAL A 302 5.10 -17.76 6.70
C VAL A 302 6.16 -18.23 5.70
N LEU A 303 5.96 -17.95 4.41
CA LEU A 303 6.87 -18.35 3.34
C LEU A 303 8.23 -17.67 3.43
N SER A 304 8.29 -16.42 3.89
CA SER A 304 9.55 -15.71 4.09
C SER A 304 10.39 -16.32 5.22
N ALA A 305 9.76 -16.74 6.32
CA ALA A 305 10.43 -17.42 7.42
C ALA A 305 11.06 -18.76 6.97
N LEU A 306 10.35 -19.51 6.11
CA LEU A 306 10.86 -20.74 5.51
C LEU A 306 12.14 -20.51 4.70
N THR A 307 12.19 -19.45 3.89
CA THR A 307 13.38 -19.16 3.08
C THR A 307 14.60 -18.79 3.91
N ALA A 308 14.40 -18.11 5.04
CA ALA A 308 15.48 -17.72 5.94
C ALA A 308 16.13 -18.93 6.64
N ASN A 309 15.33 -19.94 7.00
CA ASN A 309 15.82 -21.15 7.67
C ASN A 309 16.59 -22.10 6.75
N THR A 310 16.36 -22.04 5.43
CA THR A 310 17.06 -22.89 4.45
C THR A 310 18.41 -22.35 3.99
N SER A 311 18.76 -21.11 4.33
CA SER A 311 20.01 -20.46 3.92
C SER A 311 21.14 -20.51 4.96
N GLY A 312 20.94 -21.22 6.08
CA GLY A 312 21.97 -21.49 7.09
C GLY A 312 22.36 -22.97 7.08
#